data_AF-A0A958V768-F1
#
_entry.id   AF-A0A958V768-F1
#
_cell.length_a   1.000
_cell.length_b   1.000
_cell.length_c   1.000
_cell.angle_alpha   90.00
_cell.angle_beta   90.00
_cell.angle_gamma   90.00
#
_symmetry.space_group_name_H-M   'P 1'
#
loop_
_entity.id
_entity.type
_entity.pdbx_description
1 polymer ?
#
loop_
_entity_poly.entity_id
_entity_poly.type
_entity_poly.pdbx_seq_one_letter_code
_entity_poly.pdbx_strand_id
1 'polypeptide(L)' 'MITFKTGNIFESTADALVNTVNTEGIMGKGIALQFKKEFPNNYKAYRE' A
#
# COMPACT_ATOMS: atom_id res chain seq x y z
N MET A 1 -2.01 -3.68 -21.60
CA MET A 1 -1.49 -2.32 -21.85
C MET A 1 -1.13 -1.69 -20.52
N ILE A 2 0.02 -1.03 -20.40
CA ILE A 2 0.47 -0.37 -19.16
C ILE A 2 0.38 1.14 -19.37
N THR A 3 -0.24 1.85 -18.41
CA THR A 3 -0.38 3.30 -18.45
C THR A 3 0.35 3.91 -17.26
N PHE A 4 1.35 4.74 -17.53
CA PHE A 4 2.05 5.49 -16.49
C PHE A 4 1.20 6.70 -16.07
N LYS A 5 1.07 6.91 -14.76
CA LYS A 5 0.34 8.03 -14.17
C LYS A 5 1.19 8.66 -13.07
N THR A 6 1.03 9.98 -12.89
CA THR A 6 1.63 10.73 -11.78
C THR A 6 0.51 11.24 -10.89
N GLY A 7 0.68 11.09 -9.57
CA GLY A 7 -0.32 11.50 -8.59
C GLY A 7 -0.25 10.65 -7.32
N ASN A 8 -1.29 10.72 -6.51
CA ASN A 8 -1.41 9.91 -5.31
C ASN A 8 -2.10 8.58 -5.62
N ILE A 9 -1.46 7.46 -5.30
CA ILE A 9 -2.00 6.12 -5.59
C ILE A 9 -3.31 5.83 -4.84
N PHE A 10 -3.53 6.45 -3.67
CA PHE A 10 -4.73 6.27 -2.87
C PHE A 10 -5.98 6.93 -3.48
N GLU A 11 -5.81 7.81 -4.45
CA GLU A 11 -6.91 8.45 -5.20
C GLU A 11 -7.25 7.69 -6.49
N SER A 12 -6.57 6.57 -6.76
CA SER A 12 -6.80 5.76 -7.95
C SER A 12 -8.19 5.11 -7.92
N THR A 13 -8.89 5.16 -9.05
CA THR A 13 -10.18 4.48 -9.25
C THR A 13 -10.02 3.01 -9.69
N ALA A 14 -8.84 2.43 -9.53
CA ALA A 14 -8.59 1.03 -9.85
C ALA A 14 -9.24 0.11 -8.80
N ASP A 15 -9.64 -1.10 -9.22
CA ASP A 15 -10.32 -2.06 -8.34
C ASP A 15 -9.44 -2.54 -7.17
N ALA A 16 -8.11 -2.49 -7.33
CA ALA A 16 -7.15 -2.86 -6.31
C ALA A 16 -5.89 -2.00 -6.37
N LEU A 17 -5.28 -1.79 -5.20
CA LEU A 17 -3.98 -1.14 -5.05
C LEU A 17 -2.95 -2.17 -4.61
N VAL A 18 -1.75 -2.11 -5.19
CA VAL A 18 -0.64 -3.02 -4.87
C VAL A 18 0.40 -2.27 -4.03
N ASN A 19 0.66 -2.78 -2.83
CA ASN A 19 1.66 -2.25 -1.92
C ASN A 19 2.88 -3.19 -1.87
N THR A 20 4.08 -2.66 -2.06
CA THR A 20 5.32 -3.41 -1.88
C THR A 20 5.69 -3.51 -0.40
N VAL A 21 5.91 -4.73 0.09
CA VAL A 21 6.21 -5.03 1.50
C VAL A 21 7.49 -5.88 1.60
N ASN A 22 8.02 -6.03 2.82
CA ASN A 22 9.04 -7.03 3.13
C ASN A 22 8.37 -8.36 3.57
N THR A 23 9.15 -9.26 4.16
CA THR A 23 8.68 -10.55 4.70
C THR A 23 8.79 -10.62 6.23
N GLU A 24 9.01 -9.47 6.88
CA GLU A 24 9.26 -9.36 8.33
C GLU A 24 8.11 -8.69 9.09
N GLY A 25 6.97 -8.41 8.43
CA GLY A 25 5.81 -7.80 9.10
C GLY A 25 5.94 -6.29 9.36
N ILE A 26 6.93 -5.61 8.76
CA ILE A 26 7.22 -4.20 9.04
C ILE A 26 6.82 -3.30 7.86
N MET A 27 5.90 -2.35 8.09
CA MET A 27 5.59 -1.25 7.17
C MET A 27 6.02 0.09 7.77
N GLY A 28 7.34 0.36 7.75
CA GLY A 28 7.95 1.43 8.55
C GLY A 28 8.27 2.74 7.83
N LYS A 29 8.33 2.75 6.49
CA LYS A 29 8.69 3.94 5.70
C LYS A 29 8.07 3.92 4.30
N GLY A 30 8.20 5.05 3.59
CA GLY A 30 7.78 5.19 2.20
C GLY A 30 6.29 4.88 2.02
N ILE A 31 5.96 4.28 0.87
CA ILE A 31 4.58 3.96 0.52
C ILE A 31 3.94 2.95 1.47
N ALA A 32 4.70 1.96 1.96
CA ALA A 32 4.18 0.97 2.91
C ALA A 32 3.71 1.61 4.23
N LEU A 33 4.42 2.63 4.74
CA LEU A 33 3.97 3.37 5.93
C LEU A 33 2.66 4.12 5.66
N GLN A 34 2.48 4.66 4.45
CA GLN A 34 1.23 5.32 4.08
C GLN A 34 0.08 4.32 4.01
N PHE A 35 0.28 3.14 3.38
CA PHE A 35 -0.70 2.04 3.39
C PHE A 35 -1.06 1.58 4.80
N LYS A 36 -0.09 1.48 5.71
CA LYS A 36 -0.36 1.14 7.12
C LYS A 36 -1.26 2.15 7.81
N LYS A 37 -1.14 3.44 7.48
CA LYS A 37 -1.97 4.51 8.04
C LYS A 37 -3.36 4.55 7.42
N GLU A 38 -3.45 4.42 6.10
CA GLU A 38 -4.70 4.49 5.34
C GLU A 38 -5.56 3.23 5.52
N PHE A 39 -4.92 2.05 5.58
CA PHE A 39 -5.57 0.74 5.68
C PHE A 39 -5.07 -0.03 6.92
N PRO A 40 -5.40 0.40 8.15
CA PRO A 40 -4.88 -0.20 9.38
C PRO A 40 -5.24 -1.69 9.53
N ASN A 41 -6.41 -2.12 9.03
CA ASN A 41 -6.82 -3.52 9.04
C ASN A 41 -5.99 -4.39 8.09
N ASN A 42 -5.57 -3.85 6.94
CA ASN A 42 -4.64 -4.53 6.03
C ASN A 42 -3.28 -4.74 6.72
N TYR A 43 -2.77 -3.73 7.41
CA TYR A 43 -1.53 -3.88 8.17
C TYR A 43 -1.65 -4.89 9.31
N LYS A 44 -2.80 -4.90 10.02
CA LYS A 44 -3.06 -5.90 11.06
C LYS A 44 -2.97 -7.32 10.50
N ALA A 45 -3.67 -7.59 9.38
CA ALA A 45 -3.65 -8.89 8.71
C ALA A 45 -2.28 -9.28 8.13
N TYR A 46 -1.45 -8.31 7.73
CA TYR A 46 -0.09 -8.56 7.26
C TYR A 46 0.91 -8.89 8.38
N ARG A 47 0.70 -8.33 9.58
CA ARG A 47 1.60 -8.51 10.72
C ARG A 47 1.29 -9.78 11.52
N GLU A 48 0.03 -10.23 11.51
CA GLU A 48 -0.39 -11.52 12.08
C GLU A 48 0.20 -12.69 11.29
#